data_AF-A0A2G9PRJ9-F1
#
_entry.id   AF-A0A2G9PRJ9-F1
#
_cell.length_a   1.000
_cell.length_b   1.000
_cell.length_c   1.000
_cell.angle_alpha   90.00
_cell.angle_beta   90.00
_cell.angle_gamma   90.00
#
_symmetry.space_group_name_H-M   'P 1'
#
loop_
_entity.id
_entity.type
_entity.pdbx_description
1 polymer ?
#
loop_
_entity_poly.entity_id
_entity_poly.type
_entity_poly.pdbx_seq_one_letter_code
_entity_poly.pdbx_strand_id
1 'polypeptide(L)'
;MEAITVSAGDEEEDDDGREEKLPSCFDYVMHFLTVFWKVLFAFVPPTEYWNGWACFFVCIIIVGMLTAVIGDLASHFGCTVGLKDSVTAVVFVALGTSIPDTFASKVAAQQDQYADACIGNVTGSNAVNVFLGIGVAWSVAAIYWAIQGKDFMVDAGNLAFSVTLFTIFAFISIGVLLYRRRPSIGGELGGSRLSKTLTAMLFVGLWFLYILFSSLEAYCHIKGF
;
A
#
# COMPACT_ATOMS: atom_id res chain seq x y z
N MET A 1 24.48 -16.55 1.02
CA MET A 1 25.28 -16.06 -0.13
C MET A 1 24.43 -15.37 -1.18
N GLU A 2 23.14 -15.69 -1.32
CA GLU A 2 22.21 -15.04 -2.28
C GLU A 2 21.99 -13.53 -2.05
N ALA A 3 22.15 -13.02 -0.83
CA ALA A 3 21.98 -11.60 -0.55
C ALA A 3 23.02 -10.69 -1.25
N ILE A 4 24.18 -11.24 -1.64
CA ILE A 4 25.33 -10.51 -2.22
C ILE A 4 25.45 -10.75 -3.73
N THR A 5 24.70 -11.70 -4.30
CA THR A 5 24.74 -12.02 -5.72
C THR A 5 23.73 -11.19 -6.52
N VAL A 6 24.15 -10.70 -7.69
CA VAL A 6 23.30 -10.00 -8.65
C VAL A 6 22.70 -11.07 -9.56
N SER A 7 21.39 -11.29 -9.47
CA SER A 7 20.65 -12.09 -10.44
C SER A 7 20.03 -11.13 -11.46
N ALA A 8 20.06 -11.49 -12.75
CA ALA A 8 19.17 -10.85 -13.72
C ALA A 8 17.73 -11.08 -13.26
N GLY A 9 16.92 -10.03 -13.21
CA GLY A 9 15.56 -10.13 -12.68
C GLY A 9 14.71 -11.15 -13.44
N ASP A 10 13.96 -11.97 -12.72
CA ASP A 10 12.93 -12.84 -13.27
C ASP A 10 11.74 -11.97 -13.72
N GLU A 11 11.78 -11.49 -14.96
CA GLU A 11 10.57 -11.06 -15.65
C GLU A 11 10.44 -11.84 -16.96
N GLU A 12 9.38 -12.66 -16.99
CA GLU A 12 8.83 -13.45 -18.10
C GLU A 12 9.43 -14.87 -18.25
N GLU A 13 8.65 -15.88 -17.82
CA GLU A 13 8.74 -17.25 -18.32
C GLU A 13 8.40 -17.21 -19.83
N ASP A 14 9.39 -16.87 -20.66
CA ASP A 14 9.35 -17.25 -22.06
C ASP A 14 9.65 -18.76 -22.13
N ASP A 15 8.70 -19.49 -22.71
CA ASP A 15 8.71 -20.94 -22.98
C ASP A 15 9.75 -21.31 -24.05
N ASP A 16 11.02 -20.95 -23.84
CA ASP A 16 12.13 -21.44 -24.65
C ASP A 16 13.45 -21.30 -23.90
N GLY A 17 13.97 -22.43 -23.40
CA GLY A 17 15.39 -22.62 -23.03
C GLY A 17 15.97 -21.70 -21.93
N ARG A 18 16.46 -22.29 -20.84
CA ARG A 18 17.28 -21.60 -19.83
C ARG A 18 18.54 -20.97 -20.45
N GLU A 19 18.47 -19.72 -20.90
CA GLU A 19 19.63 -18.84 -21.02
C GLU A 19 19.67 -17.95 -19.78
N GLU A 20 20.64 -18.17 -18.89
CA GLU A 20 20.97 -17.25 -17.81
C GLU A 20 21.36 -15.90 -18.43
N LYS A 21 20.41 -14.96 -18.47
CA LYS A 21 20.63 -13.62 -19.00
C LYS A 21 21.65 -12.92 -18.10
N LEU A 22 22.73 -12.40 -18.69
CA LEU A 22 23.72 -11.61 -17.94
C LEU A 22 23.04 -10.37 -17.33
N PRO A 23 23.30 -10.03 -16.05
CA PRO A 23 22.64 -8.91 -15.39
C PRO A 23 22.92 -7.59 -16.11
N SER A 24 21.85 -6.84 -16.36
CA SER A 24 21.89 -5.52 -16.98
C SER A 24 22.49 -4.49 -16.01
N CYS A 25 22.98 -3.36 -16.53
CA CYS A 25 23.45 -2.24 -15.70
C CYS A 25 22.37 -1.76 -14.72
N PHE A 26 21.10 -1.86 -15.12
CA PHE A 26 19.95 -1.59 -14.24
C PHE A 26 19.86 -2.58 -13.07
N ASP A 27 20.16 -3.86 -13.27
CA ASP A 27 20.14 -4.89 -12.22
C ASP A 27 21.23 -4.62 -11.18
N TYR A 28 22.40 -4.14 -11.61
CA TYR A 28 23.47 -3.71 -10.69
C TYR A 28 23.08 -2.50 -9.86
N VAL A 29 22.42 -1.49 -10.47
CA VAL A 29 21.92 -0.32 -9.74
C VAL A 29 20.85 -0.73 -8.75
N MET A 30 19.88 -1.54 -9.16
CA MET A 30 18.84 -2.08 -8.27
C MET A 30 19.43 -2.94 -7.15
N HIS A 31 20.46 -3.75 -7.44
CA HIS A 31 21.15 -4.50 -6.42
C HIS A 31 21.80 -3.57 -5.39
N PHE A 32 22.57 -2.57 -5.82
CA PHE A 32 23.20 -1.63 -4.89
C PHE A 32 22.17 -0.90 -4.00
N LEU A 33 21.04 -0.47 -4.57
CA LEU A 33 19.96 0.19 -3.83
C LEU A 33 19.25 -0.76 -2.85
N THR A 34 19.17 -2.05 -3.17
CA THR A 34 18.47 -3.06 -2.35
C THR A 34 19.37 -3.80 -1.37
N VAL A 35 20.70 -3.74 -1.52
CA VAL A 35 21.66 -4.43 -0.62
C VAL A 35 21.44 -4.03 0.83
N PHE A 36 21.22 -2.75 1.10
CA PHE A 36 20.91 -2.28 2.45
C PHE A 36 19.71 -3.04 3.05
N TRP A 37 18.62 -3.15 2.28
CA TRP A 37 17.41 -3.86 2.68
C TRP A 37 17.64 -5.38 2.76
N LYS A 38 18.37 -5.98 1.81
CA LYS A 38 18.71 -7.42 1.83
C LYS A 38 19.51 -7.80 3.07
N VAL A 39 20.47 -6.96 3.47
CA VAL A 39 21.25 -7.19 4.70
C VAL A 39 20.38 -7.03 5.94
N LEU A 40 19.51 -6.02 5.97
CA LEU A 40 18.58 -5.83 7.08
C LEU A 40 17.60 -7.00 7.24
N PHE A 41 17.09 -7.53 6.15
CA PHE A 41 16.19 -8.69 6.17
C PHE A 41 16.92 -10.03 6.27
N ALA A 42 18.24 -10.08 6.11
CA ALA A 42 19.02 -11.31 6.34
C ALA A 42 19.01 -11.77 7.81
N PHE A 43 18.61 -10.89 8.74
CA PHE A 43 18.39 -11.24 10.15
C PHE A 43 17.06 -11.99 10.38
N VAL A 44 16.18 -12.06 9.37
CA VAL A 44 14.97 -12.88 9.43
C VAL A 44 15.37 -14.35 9.30
N PRO A 45 14.94 -15.22 10.24
CA PRO A 45 15.26 -16.64 10.18
C PRO A 45 14.60 -17.31 8.94
N PRO A 46 15.26 -18.33 8.35
CA PRO A 46 14.68 -19.11 7.26
C PRO A 46 13.30 -19.69 7.60
N THR A 47 12.45 -19.84 6.60
CA THR A 47 11.09 -20.41 6.72
C THR A 47 11.07 -21.87 7.17
N GLU A 48 12.18 -22.59 6.99
CA GLU A 48 12.36 -23.97 7.46
C GLU A 48 12.45 -24.07 8.99
N TYR A 49 12.84 -22.99 9.67
CA TYR A 49 12.89 -22.98 11.13
C TYR A 49 11.49 -22.92 11.73
N TRP A 50 11.21 -23.91 12.58
CA TRP A 50 10.01 -23.98 13.40
C TRP A 50 8.71 -23.89 12.59
N ASN A 51 8.66 -24.53 11.42
CA ASN A 51 7.52 -24.47 10.48
C ASN A 51 7.12 -23.04 10.10
N GLY A 52 8.10 -22.13 9.97
CA GLY A 52 7.88 -20.74 9.56
C GLY A 52 7.43 -19.79 10.67
N TRP A 53 7.12 -20.28 11.88
CA TRP A 53 6.69 -19.42 12.99
C TRP A 53 7.78 -18.44 13.43
N ALA A 54 9.04 -18.88 13.44
CA ALA A 54 10.16 -18.00 13.77
C ALA A 54 10.29 -16.85 12.75
N CYS A 55 10.16 -17.16 11.46
CA CYS A 55 10.17 -16.17 10.39
C CYS A 55 9.01 -15.17 10.54
N PHE A 56 7.80 -15.68 10.80
CA PHE A 56 6.60 -14.87 10.98
C PHE A 56 6.74 -13.80 12.07
N PHE A 57 7.13 -14.19 13.30
CA PHE A 57 7.24 -13.24 14.40
C PHE A 57 8.38 -12.24 14.22
N VAL A 58 9.53 -12.69 13.73
CA VAL A 58 10.68 -11.80 13.49
C VAL A 58 10.38 -10.80 12.37
N CYS A 59 9.72 -11.23 11.29
CA CYS A 59 9.25 -10.33 10.23
C CYS A 59 8.30 -9.26 10.78
N ILE A 60 7.30 -9.65 11.57
CA ILE A 60 6.35 -8.69 12.17
C ILE A 60 7.08 -7.64 13.02
N ILE A 61 8.05 -8.08 13.82
CA ILE A 61 8.82 -7.18 14.69
C ILE A 61 9.67 -6.20 13.87
N ILE A 62 10.39 -6.70 12.86
CA ILE A 62 11.25 -5.85 12.01
C ILE A 62 10.41 -4.88 11.18
N VAL A 63 9.34 -5.34 10.54
CA VAL A 63 8.42 -4.50 9.76
C VAL A 63 7.75 -3.46 10.66
N GLY A 64 7.33 -3.85 11.88
CA GLY A 64 6.76 -2.92 12.86
C GLY A 64 7.75 -1.81 13.26
N MET A 65 8.99 -2.17 13.59
CA MET A 65 10.04 -1.20 13.92
C MET A 65 10.36 -0.27 12.74
N LEU A 66 10.52 -0.82 11.55
CA LEU A 66 10.77 -0.03 10.34
C LEU A 66 9.63 0.94 10.05
N THR A 67 8.38 0.48 10.19
CA THR A 67 7.19 1.31 9.97
C THR A 67 7.13 2.47 10.97
N ALA A 68 7.47 2.22 12.23
CA ALA A 68 7.55 3.27 13.25
C ALA A 68 8.63 4.32 12.90
N VAL A 69 9.84 3.88 12.52
CA VAL A 69 10.92 4.78 12.12
C VAL A 69 10.56 5.60 10.88
N ILE A 70 9.96 4.96 9.86
CA ILE A 70 9.51 5.66 8.64
C ILE A 70 8.42 6.68 8.97
N GLY A 71 7.49 6.35 9.86
CA GLY A 71 6.45 7.27 10.32
C GLY A 71 7.02 8.51 11.00
N ASP A 72 7.97 8.32 11.92
CA ASP A 72 8.64 9.43 12.62
C ASP A 72 9.45 10.31 11.65
N LEU A 73 10.20 9.69 10.74
CA LEU A 73 10.97 10.41 9.72
C LEU A 73 10.05 11.17 8.76
N ALA A 74 8.92 10.59 8.36
CA ALA A 74 7.94 11.24 7.50
C ALA A 74 7.35 12.48 8.19
N SER A 75 6.98 12.39 9.47
CA SER A 75 6.47 13.55 10.23
C SER A 75 7.53 14.65 10.38
N HIS A 76 8.78 14.30 10.72
CA HIS A 76 9.88 15.27 10.81
C HIS A 76 10.15 15.94 9.46
N PHE A 77 10.20 15.15 8.39
CA PHE A 77 10.36 15.68 7.04
C PHE A 77 9.20 16.63 6.68
N GLY A 78 7.96 16.24 6.99
CA GLY A 78 6.78 17.07 6.82
C GLY A 78 6.93 18.42 7.50
N CYS A 79 7.34 18.43 8.77
CA CYS A 79 7.61 19.67 9.52
C CYS A 79 8.69 20.55 8.85
N THR A 80 9.79 19.96 8.36
CA THR A 80 10.87 20.74 7.71
C THR A 80 10.47 21.35 6.37
N VAL A 81 9.58 20.68 5.63
CA VAL A 81 9.09 21.13 4.31
C VAL A 81 7.85 22.03 4.44
N GLY A 82 7.25 22.13 5.63
CA GLY A 82 6.00 22.86 5.85
C GLY A 82 4.76 22.08 5.41
N LEU A 83 4.85 20.76 5.36
CA LEU A 83 3.72 19.86 5.10
C LEU A 83 2.92 19.60 6.38
N LYS A 84 1.60 19.73 6.31
CA LYS A 84 0.72 19.32 7.42
C LYS A 84 0.78 17.81 7.60
N ASP A 85 0.75 17.34 8.86
CA ASP A 85 0.84 15.91 9.18
C ASP A 85 -0.21 15.06 8.46
N SER A 86 -1.44 15.59 8.30
CA SER A 86 -2.50 14.90 7.56
C SER A 86 -2.17 14.70 6.07
N VAL A 87 -1.53 15.68 5.43
CA VAL A 87 -1.09 15.58 4.03
C VAL A 87 0.08 14.61 3.92
N THR A 88 1.04 14.69 4.84
CA THR A 88 2.19 13.77 4.91
C THR A 88 1.72 12.32 5.07
N ALA A 89 0.74 12.07 5.95
CA ALA A 89 0.19 10.74 6.18
C ALA A 89 -0.54 10.19 4.94
N VAL A 90 -1.37 11.00 4.28
CA VAL A 90 -2.13 10.59 3.08
C VAL A 90 -1.21 10.33 1.89
N VAL A 91 -0.13 11.10 1.73
CA VAL A 91 0.75 11.03 0.55
C VAL A 91 1.90 10.05 0.72
N PHE A 92 2.60 10.08 1.85
CA PHE A 92 3.82 9.27 2.03
C PHE A 92 3.55 7.97 2.76
N VAL A 93 2.85 8.02 3.90
CA VAL A 93 2.61 6.83 4.73
C VAL A 93 1.63 5.88 4.04
N ALA A 94 0.47 6.38 3.61
CA ALA A 94 -0.56 5.55 2.98
C ALA A 94 -0.11 4.98 1.62
N LEU A 95 0.64 5.76 0.82
CA LEU A 95 1.21 5.27 -0.43
C LEU A 95 2.29 4.22 -0.18
N GLY A 96 3.17 4.46 0.80
CA GLY A 96 4.27 3.55 1.14
C GLY A 96 3.79 2.15 1.54
N THR A 97 2.67 2.05 2.26
CA THR A 97 2.07 0.76 2.62
C THR A 97 1.23 0.16 1.49
N SER A 98 0.52 0.98 0.72
CA SER A 98 -0.42 0.48 -0.30
C SER A 98 0.24 0.04 -1.61
N ILE A 99 1.43 0.57 -1.95
CA ILE A 99 2.15 0.17 -3.18
C ILE A 99 2.54 -1.32 -3.15
N PRO A 100 3.21 -1.83 -2.10
CA PRO A 100 3.49 -3.26 -1.97
C PRO A 100 2.23 -4.13 -2.04
N ASP A 101 1.17 -3.74 -1.33
CA ASP A 101 -0.13 -4.43 -1.37
C ASP A 101 -0.72 -4.46 -2.78
N THR A 102 -0.58 -3.37 -3.54
CA THR A 102 -1.04 -3.28 -4.94
C THR A 102 -0.27 -4.24 -5.83
N PHE A 103 1.06 -4.33 -5.69
CA PHE A 103 1.87 -5.26 -6.46
C PHE A 103 1.57 -6.72 -6.09
N ALA A 104 1.45 -7.04 -4.81
CA ALA A 104 1.05 -8.37 -4.35
C ALA A 104 -0.33 -8.77 -4.90
N SER A 105 -1.30 -7.85 -4.86
CA SER A 105 -2.65 -8.06 -5.40
C SER A 105 -2.65 -8.23 -6.92
N LYS A 106 -1.81 -7.45 -7.64
CA LYS A 106 -1.63 -7.60 -9.09
C LYS A 106 -1.08 -8.98 -9.43
N VAL A 107 -0.01 -9.42 -8.77
CA VAL A 107 0.61 -10.73 -8.99
C VAL A 107 -0.39 -11.84 -8.70
N ALA A 108 -1.09 -11.76 -7.56
CA ALA A 108 -2.15 -12.72 -7.22
C ALA A 108 -3.27 -12.77 -8.28
N ALA A 109 -3.68 -11.63 -8.84
CA ALA A 109 -4.70 -11.60 -9.89
C ALA A 109 -4.20 -12.13 -11.26
N GLN A 110 -2.90 -12.08 -11.53
CA GLN A 110 -2.32 -12.63 -12.76
C GLN A 110 -2.10 -14.14 -12.66
N GLN A 111 -1.81 -14.65 -11.47
CA GLN A 111 -1.52 -16.06 -11.22
C GLN A 111 -2.77 -16.90 -10.93
N ASP A 112 -3.85 -16.29 -10.46
CA ASP A 112 -5.11 -16.97 -10.16
C ASP A 112 -6.14 -16.74 -11.27
N GLN A 113 -6.69 -17.83 -11.81
CA GLN A 113 -7.68 -17.81 -12.89
C GLN A 113 -8.95 -17.03 -12.51
N TYR A 114 -9.34 -17.06 -11.23
CA TYR A 114 -10.54 -16.38 -10.73
C TYR A 114 -10.22 -15.09 -9.95
N ALA A 115 -8.94 -14.79 -9.74
CA ALA A 115 -8.45 -13.65 -8.96
C ALA A 115 -9.02 -13.59 -7.52
N ASP A 116 -9.46 -14.72 -6.95
CA ASP A 116 -9.98 -14.81 -5.60
C ASP A 116 -8.89 -14.48 -4.57
N ALA A 117 -7.66 -14.91 -4.84
CA ALA A 117 -6.49 -14.59 -4.00
C ALA A 117 -6.25 -13.08 -3.89
N CYS A 118 -6.45 -12.33 -4.98
CA CYS A 118 -6.32 -10.88 -5.00
C CYS A 118 -7.41 -10.20 -4.14
N ILE A 119 -8.66 -10.68 -4.23
CA ILE A 119 -9.76 -10.17 -3.40
C ILE A 119 -9.46 -10.39 -1.92
N GLY A 120 -8.95 -11.58 -1.56
CA GLY A 120 -8.52 -11.90 -0.20
C GLY A 120 -7.44 -10.95 0.31
N ASN A 121 -6.42 -10.68 -0.52
CA ASN A 121 -5.33 -9.76 -0.16
C ASN A 121 -5.82 -8.33 0.06
N VAL A 122 -6.54 -7.75 -0.92
CA VAL A 122 -7.04 -6.36 -0.84
C VAL A 122 -8.02 -6.18 0.32
N THR A 123 -8.92 -7.15 0.53
CA THR A 123 -9.90 -7.08 1.62
C THR A 123 -9.24 -7.28 2.98
N GLY A 124 -8.29 -8.22 3.07
CA GLY A 124 -7.54 -8.53 4.29
C GLY A 124 -6.70 -7.35 4.76
N SER A 125 -5.86 -6.77 3.89
CA SER A 125 -4.99 -5.64 4.25
C SER A 125 -5.81 -4.42 4.73
N ASN A 126 -6.93 -4.11 4.07
CA ASN A 126 -7.81 -3.02 4.50
C ASN A 126 -8.53 -3.32 5.83
N ALA A 127 -8.98 -4.56 6.03
CA ALA A 127 -9.59 -4.96 7.31
C ALA A 127 -8.59 -4.85 8.47
N VAL A 128 -7.33 -5.26 8.26
CA VAL A 128 -6.27 -5.10 9.26
C VAL A 128 -6.02 -3.63 9.56
N ASN A 129 -5.94 -2.75 8.56
CA ASN A 129 -5.73 -1.32 8.79
C ASN A 129 -6.85 -0.68 9.63
N VAL A 130 -8.11 -1.00 9.34
CA VAL A 130 -9.26 -0.43 10.05
C VAL A 130 -9.44 -1.05 11.43
N PHE A 131 -9.49 -2.38 11.53
CA PHE A 131 -9.81 -3.05 12.78
C PHE A 131 -8.61 -3.16 13.73
N LEU A 132 -7.44 -3.53 13.21
CA LEU A 132 -6.24 -3.72 14.02
C LEU A 132 -5.47 -2.40 14.15
N GLY A 133 -5.27 -1.67 13.05
CA GLY A 133 -4.56 -0.39 13.07
C GLY A 133 -5.28 0.67 13.90
N ILE A 134 -6.47 1.07 13.46
CA ILE A 134 -7.25 2.13 14.14
C ILE A 134 -8.02 1.55 15.34
N GLY A 135 -8.73 0.43 15.17
CA GLY A 135 -9.65 -0.10 16.17
C GLY A 135 -8.97 -0.52 17.49
N VAL A 136 -7.84 -1.24 17.42
CA VAL A 136 -7.10 -1.64 18.64
C VAL A 136 -6.47 -0.43 19.32
N ALA A 137 -5.82 0.46 18.56
CA ALA A 137 -5.20 1.67 19.11
C ALA A 137 -6.23 2.56 19.84
N TRP A 138 -7.40 2.77 19.23
CA TRP A 138 -8.50 3.51 19.86
C TRP A 138 -9.00 2.81 21.12
N SER A 139 -9.21 1.49 21.06
CA SER A 139 -9.72 0.71 22.20
C SER A 139 -8.77 0.79 23.40
N VAL A 140 -7.46 0.66 23.16
CA VAL A 140 -6.43 0.79 24.20
C VAL A 140 -6.45 2.19 24.81
N ALA A 141 -6.50 3.24 23.98
CA ALA A 141 -6.55 4.63 24.46
C ALA A 141 -7.82 4.89 25.28
N ALA A 142 -8.99 4.47 24.79
CA ALA A 142 -10.26 4.65 25.48
C ALA A 142 -10.29 3.95 26.84
N ILE A 143 -9.80 2.70 26.93
CA ILE A 143 -9.70 1.97 28.20
C ILE A 143 -8.76 2.69 29.17
N TYR A 144 -7.60 3.15 28.69
CA TYR A 144 -6.64 3.88 29.53
C TYR A 144 -7.26 5.14 30.15
N TRP A 145 -7.94 5.96 29.35
CA TRP A 145 -8.57 7.18 29.85
C TRP A 145 -9.78 6.92 30.75
N ALA A 146 -10.55 5.87 30.47
CA ALA A 146 -11.64 5.43 31.32
C ALA A 146 -11.14 5.03 32.73
N ILE A 147 -10.00 4.34 32.83
CA ILE A 147 -9.36 4.02 34.13
C ILE A 147 -8.95 5.29 34.88
N GLN A 148 -8.55 6.34 34.17
CA GLN A 148 -8.19 7.64 34.74
C GLN A 148 -9.42 8.50 35.10
N GLY A 149 -10.65 8.00 34.87
CA GLY A 149 -11.88 8.74 35.10
C GLY A 149 -12.06 9.95 34.18
N LYS A 150 -11.47 9.91 32.97
CA LYS A 150 -11.53 10.98 31.97
C LYS A 150 -12.15 10.46 30.68
N ASP A 151 -12.83 11.35 29.97
CA ASP A 151 -13.34 11.05 28.64
C ASP A 151 -12.23 11.11 27.59
N PHE A 152 -12.20 10.13 26.69
CA PHE A 152 -11.30 10.11 25.55
C PHE A 152 -11.97 10.81 24.36
N MET A 153 -11.57 12.05 24.09
CA MET A 153 -12.06 12.86 22.97
C MET A 153 -10.99 12.96 21.89
N VAL A 154 -11.37 12.70 20.64
CA VAL A 154 -10.50 12.79 19.46
C VAL A 154 -11.16 13.70 18.43
N ASP A 155 -10.50 14.78 18.05
CA ASP A 155 -10.98 15.69 17.01
C ASP A 155 -10.91 15.03 15.64
N ALA A 156 -12.04 15.00 14.92
CA ALA A 156 -12.13 14.39 13.59
C ALA A 156 -11.35 15.18 12.51
N GLY A 157 -11.07 16.47 12.74
CA GLY A 157 -10.32 17.30 11.80
C GLY A 157 -10.85 17.24 10.37
N ASN A 158 -9.96 16.98 9.42
CA ASN A 158 -10.26 16.87 7.99
C ASN A 158 -10.75 15.48 7.54
N LEU A 159 -10.98 14.56 8.49
CA LEU A 159 -11.34 13.18 8.18
C LEU A 159 -12.69 13.10 7.48
N ALA A 160 -13.70 13.87 7.94
CA ALA A 160 -15.05 13.84 7.36
C ALA A 160 -15.04 14.25 5.88
N PHE A 161 -14.32 15.31 5.55
CA PHE A 161 -14.14 15.76 4.16
C PHE A 161 -13.44 14.69 3.32
N SER A 162 -12.32 14.17 3.80
CA SER A 162 -11.50 13.18 3.09
C SER A 162 -12.28 11.88 2.85
N VAL A 163 -13.00 11.36 3.84
CA VAL A 163 -13.82 10.14 3.72
C VAL A 163 -14.96 10.35 2.74
N THR A 164 -15.61 11.51 2.76
CA THR A 164 -16.70 11.82 1.83
C THR A 164 -16.18 11.88 0.38
N LEU A 165 -15.07 12.57 0.16
CA LEU A 165 -14.45 12.68 -1.15
C LEU A 165 -14.02 11.30 -1.68
N PHE A 166 -13.37 10.50 -0.84
CA PHE A 166 -13.00 9.13 -1.16
C PHE A 166 -14.22 8.29 -1.55
N THR A 167 -15.31 8.41 -0.79
CA THR A 167 -16.55 7.67 -1.04
C THR A 167 -17.17 8.03 -2.39
N ILE A 168 -17.21 9.32 -2.76
CA ILE A 168 -17.68 9.77 -4.08
C ILE A 168 -16.83 9.15 -5.19
N PHE A 169 -15.51 9.20 -5.06
CA PHE A 169 -14.60 8.62 -6.06
C PHE A 169 -14.66 7.10 -6.12
N ALA A 170 -14.91 6.43 -5.00
CA ALA A 170 -15.15 5.00 -4.94
C ALA A 170 -16.43 4.62 -5.72
N PHE A 171 -17.53 5.37 -5.56
CA PHE A 171 -18.74 5.14 -6.35
C PHE A 171 -18.53 5.36 -7.84
N ILE A 172 -17.78 6.40 -8.22
CA ILE A 172 -17.39 6.61 -9.64
C ILE A 172 -16.58 5.41 -10.14
N SER A 173 -15.59 4.96 -9.36
CA SER A 173 -14.72 3.85 -9.74
C SER A 173 -15.48 2.55 -9.89
N ILE A 174 -16.38 2.22 -8.95
CA ILE A 174 -17.28 1.07 -9.02
C ILE A 174 -18.19 1.19 -10.25
N GLY A 175 -18.78 2.36 -10.49
CA GLY A 175 -19.62 2.60 -11.67
C GLY A 175 -18.89 2.35 -12.99
N VAL A 176 -17.63 2.80 -13.08
CA VAL A 176 -16.76 2.54 -14.24
C VAL A 176 -16.44 1.06 -14.38
N LEU A 177 -16.11 0.37 -13.27
CA LEU A 177 -15.86 -1.08 -13.30
C LEU A 177 -17.10 -1.84 -13.77
N LEU A 178 -18.27 -1.56 -13.20
CA LEU A 178 -19.55 -2.17 -13.61
C LEU A 178 -19.88 -1.89 -15.08
N TYR A 179 -19.61 -0.67 -15.56
CA TYR A 179 -19.76 -0.34 -16.98
C TYR A 179 -18.82 -1.18 -17.86
N ARG A 180 -17.57 -1.40 -17.45
CA ARG A 180 -16.60 -2.23 -18.17
C ARG A 180 -16.94 -3.72 -18.17
N ARG A 181 -17.68 -4.21 -17.19
CA ARG A 181 -18.18 -5.60 -17.16
C ARG A 181 -19.23 -5.88 -18.23
N ARG A 182 -19.75 -4.86 -18.92
CA ARG A 182 -20.71 -5.08 -20.01
C ARG A 182 -20.11 -6.00 -21.09
N PRO A 183 -20.86 -6.98 -21.62
CA PRO A 183 -20.37 -7.94 -22.61
C PRO A 183 -19.78 -7.29 -23.86
N SER A 184 -20.25 -6.09 -24.23
CA SER A 184 -19.73 -5.32 -25.37
C SER A 184 -18.29 -4.81 -25.20
N ILE A 185 -17.79 -4.72 -23.95
CA ILE A 185 -16.44 -4.23 -23.63
C ILE A 185 -15.55 -5.40 -23.18
N GLY A 186 -16.13 -6.42 -22.51
CA GLY A 186 -15.41 -7.63 -22.10
C GLY A 186 -14.29 -7.35 -21.08
N GLY A 187 -14.51 -6.41 -20.15
CA GLY A 187 -13.45 -5.88 -19.28
C GLY A 187 -13.26 -6.56 -17.92
N GLU A 188 -13.83 -7.74 -17.68
CA GLU A 188 -13.81 -8.40 -16.36
C GLU A 188 -12.40 -8.78 -15.88
N LEU A 189 -11.56 -9.36 -16.74
CA LEU A 189 -10.21 -9.84 -16.43
C LEU A 189 -9.18 -9.25 -17.42
N GLY A 190 -9.20 -7.93 -17.58
CA GLY A 190 -8.32 -7.25 -18.52
C GLY A 190 -8.89 -7.27 -19.94
N GLY A 191 -9.57 -6.18 -20.29
CA GLY A 191 -10.08 -5.95 -21.66
C GLY A 191 -9.00 -5.42 -22.61
N SER A 192 -9.45 -4.80 -23.71
CA SER A 192 -8.57 -4.19 -24.72
C SER A 192 -7.51 -3.28 -24.10
N ARG A 193 -6.31 -3.22 -24.72
CA ARG A 193 -5.20 -2.36 -24.25
C ARG A 193 -5.64 -0.91 -24.05
N LEU A 194 -6.48 -0.39 -24.95
CA LEU A 194 -7.02 0.96 -24.85
C LEU A 194 -7.94 1.10 -23.62
N SER A 195 -8.94 0.23 -23.48
CA SER A 195 -9.92 0.31 -22.38
C SER A 195 -9.28 0.17 -21.01
N LYS A 196 -8.30 -0.74 -20.85
CA LYS A 196 -7.60 -0.92 -19.57
C LYS A 196 -6.72 0.29 -19.23
N THR A 197 -6.00 0.84 -20.21
CA THR A 197 -5.15 2.02 -19.99
C THR A 197 -5.96 3.27 -19.68
N LEU A 198 -7.06 3.53 -20.40
CA LEU A 198 -7.95 4.65 -20.12
C LEU A 198 -8.54 4.58 -18.70
N THR A 199 -8.94 3.38 -18.27
CA THR A 199 -9.50 3.19 -16.93
C THR A 199 -8.44 3.34 -15.84
N ALA A 200 -7.23 2.82 -16.07
CA ALA A 200 -6.11 3.00 -15.15
C ALA A 200 -5.73 4.48 -15.01
N MET A 201 -5.66 5.22 -16.12
CA MET A 201 -5.41 6.67 -16.10
C MET A 201 -6.50 7.43 -15.35
N LEU A 202 -7.77 7.04 -15.52
CA LEU A 202 -8.87 7.64 -14.76
C LEU A 202 -8.70 7.40 -13.25
N PHE A 203 -8.40 6.17 -12.81
CA PHE A 203 -8.26 5.86 -11.38
C PHE A 203 -7.05 6.54 -10.76
N VAL A 204 -5.91 6.57 -11.46
CA VAL A 204 -4.74 7.34 -11.04
C VAL A 204 -5.07 8.83 -10.98
N GLY A 205 -5.83 9.35 -11.94
CA GLY A 205 -6.30 10.74 -11.94
C GLY A 205 -7.23 11.07 -10.76
N LEU A 206 -8.19 10.18 -10.45
CA LEU A 206 -9.06 10.33 -9.28
C LEU A 206 -8.27 10.30 -7.96
N TRP A 207 -7.24 9.46 -7.88
CA TRP A 207 -6.34 9.43 -6.73
C TRP A 207 -5.54 10.74 -6.57
N PHE A 208 -5.00 11.29 -7.66
CA PHE A 208 -4.35 12.60 -7.62
C PHE A 208 -5.31 13.73 -7.24
N LEU A 209 -6.54 13.71 -7.77
CA LEU A 209 -7.59 14.66 -7.38
C LEU A 209 -7.94 14.54 -5.90
N TYR A 210 -7.97 13.32 -5.36
CA TYR A 210 -8.23 13.07 -3.96
C TYR A 210 -7.15 13.72 -3.08
N ILE A 211 -5.87 13.50 -3.43
CA ILE A 211 -4.75 14.12 -2.72
C ILE A 211 -4.82 15.65 -2.83
N LEU A 212 -5.09 16.17 -4.03
CA LEU A 212 -5.14 17.61 -4.28
C LEU A 212 -6.23 18.27 -3.42
N PHE A 213 -7.46 17.79 -3.48
CA PHE A 213 -8.57 18.39 -2.73
C PHE A 213 -8.43 18.19 -1.22
N SER A 214 -7.98 17.02 -0.77
CA SER A 214 -7.72 16.77 0.66
C SER A 214 -6.60 17.68 1.18
N SER A 215 -5.59 17.97 0.36
CA SER A 215 -4.52 18.92 0.70
C SER A 215 -5.04 20.35 0.73
N LEU A 216 -5.82 20.77 -0.28
CA LEU A 216 -6.38 22.13 -0.34
C LEU A 216 -7.30 22.43 0.86
N GLU A 217 -8.10 21.45 1.28
CA GLU A 217 -8.89 21.56 2.51
C GLU A 217 -7.99 21.59 3.74
N ALA A 218 -6.99 20.71 3.82
CA ALA A 218 -6.06 20.69 4.94
C ALA A 218 -5.35 22.04 5.10
N TYR A 219 -5.00 22.74 4.02
CA TYR A 219 -4.40 24.08 4.03
C TYR A 219 -5.40 25.24 4.13
N CYS A 220 -6.68 24.95 4.37
CA CYS A 220 -7.76 25.93 4.49
C CYS A 220 -7.98 26.79 3.21
N HIS A 221 -7.54 26.32 2.04
CA HIS A 221 -7.85 26.96 0.77
C HIS A 221 -9.29 26.70 0.32
N ILE A 222 -9.83 25.54 0.71
CA ILE A 222 -11.24 25.16 0.52
C ILE A 222 -11.83 24.92 1.90
N LYS A 223 -13.06 25.36 2.13
CA LYS A 223 -13.79 25.00 3.34
C LYS A 223 -14.38 23.60 3.19
N GLY A 224 -13.95 22.69 4.06
CA GLY A 224 -14.68 21.47 4.36
C GLY A 224 -16.04 21.78 4.99
N PHE A 225 -16.90 20.77 5.06
CA PHE A 225 -18.22 20.82 5.69
C PHE A 225 -18.22 20.02 6.99
#